data_AF-A0A4Y2UKL3-F1
#
_entry.id   AF-A0A4Y2UKL3-F1
#
_cell.length_a   1.000
_cell.length_b   1.000
_cell.length_c   1.000
_cell.angle_alpha   90.00
_cell.angle_beta   90.00
_cell.angle_gamma   90.00
#
_symmetry.space_group_name_H-M   'P 1'
#
loop_
_entity.id
_entity.type
_entity.pdbx_description
1 polymer ?
#
loop_
_entity_poly.entity_id
_entity_poly.type
_entity_poly.pdbx_seq_one_letter_code
_entity_poly.pdbx_strand_id
1 'polypeptide(L)'
;MEEQSKANANIEKLNSEQRYAVYKVLHAIYEYQTDTPKCFFLDGPAGTGKTFVYSTLLHAVRGKGDEAIAVASTGIAATFLSGGRTAHSIFKIPLTLNATSTCNLKPNTSEAKILLDAKVIVWDEAPMTHVHAFLAVDRLLKDLTKCDEPFGGKIILLGGDFRQVLPVILRGSRSLTVSSCIKKHRLWSDFFVMKLTENMHAFDSAKEFASWLLHVGEGESGEKIQLPPFCYPEIQDPVQQLFSDIDFKTVTPEELKGQAILTVTNDLSMQINNRVLECMPGNEVIYESIDNIVSNDPQDHLAYTEEFLNSLTPTGMPPHKLRLKPGTNIMLLRNLAPSKGLCNGTRLIVIQLQKNVIVAKKN
;
A
#
# COMPACT_ATOMS: atom_id res chain seq x y z
N MET A 1 1.35 7.17 27.48
CA MET A 1 0.02 7.69 27.86
C MET A 1 -0.89 7.89 26.66
N GLU A 2 -0.47 8.62 25.62
CA GLU A 2 -1.32 8.86 24.43
C GLU A 2 -1.68 7.58 23.66
N GLU A 3 -0.69 6.72 23.36
CA GLU A 3 -0.91 5.43 22.66
C GLU A 3 -1.89 4.53 23.43
N GLN A 4 -1.75 4.44 24.76
CA GLN A 4 -2.65 3.63 25.59
C GLN A 4 -4.09 4.16 25.58
N SER A 5 -4.27 5.49 25.60
CA SER A 5 -5.59 6.11 25.51
C SER A 5 -6.25 5.82 24.16
N LYS A 6 -5.50 5.93 23.06
CA LYS A 6 -5.97 5.56 21.71
C LYS A 6 -6.35 4.08 21.63
N ALA A 7 -5.55 3.20 22.22
CA ALA A 7 -5.84 1.77 22.27
C ALA A 7 -7.18 1.50 22.98
N ASN A 8 -7.37 2.06 24.17
CA ASN A 8 -8.60 1.87 24.95
C ASN A 8 -9.84 2.38 24.20
N ALA A 9 -9.75 3.60 23.64
CA ALA A 9 -10.84 4.19 22.86
C ALA A 9 -11.19 3.38 21.60
N ASN A 10 -10.21 2.74 20.98
CA ASN A 10 -10.47 1.88 19.82
C ASN A 10 -11.09 0.53 20.22
N ILE A 11 -10.61 -0.08 21.31
CA ILE A 11 -11.09 -1.40 21.80
C ILE A 11 -12.60 -1.39 22.09
N GLU A 12 -13.11 -0.28 22.62
CA GLU A 12 -14.55 -0.09 22.87
C GLU A 12 -15.39 -0.13 21.59
N LYS A 13 -14.80 0.30 20.45
CA LYS A 13 -15.47 0.39 19.14
C LYS A 13 -15.34 -0.86 18.27
N LEU A 14 -14.50 -1.82 18.66
CA LEU A 14 -14.33 -3.07 17.90
C LEU A 14 -15.63 -3.88 17.91
N ASN A 15 -16.01 -4.43 16.77
CA ASN A 15 -17.00 -5.50 16.71
C ASN A 15 -16.42 -6.82 17.26
N SER A 16 -17.23 -7.88 17.33
CA SER A 16 -16.84 -9.16 17.93
C SER A 16 -15.65 -9.82 17.22
N GLU A 17 -15.64 -9.85 15.88
CA GLU A 17 -14.57 -10.47 15.08
C GLU A 17 -13.25 -9.71 15.20
N GLN A 18 -13.30 -8.39 15.13
CA GLN A 18 -12.15 -7.51 15.30
C GLN A 18 -11.58 -7.60 16.72
N ARG A 19 -12.46 -7.61 17.73
CA ARG A 19 -12.09 -7.77 19.13
C ARG A 19 -11.42 -9.12 19.36
N TYR A 20 -11.96 -10.19 18.78
CA TYR A 20 -11.34 -11.51 18.82
C TYR A 20 -9.93 -11.47 18.21
N ALA A 21 -9.76 -10.88 17.03
CA ALA A 21 -8.46 -10.78 16.37
C ALA A 21 -7.43 -10.01 17.21
N VAL A 22 -7.80 -8.85 17.76
CA VAL A 22 -6.92 -8.05 18.63
C VAL A 22 -6.49 -8.85 19.85
N TYR A 23 -7.45 -9.45 20.58
CA TYR A 23 -7.12 -10.18 21.80
C TYR A 23 -6.34 -11.46 21.55
N LYS A 24 -6.60 -12.17 20.44
CA LYS A 24 -5.86 -13.38 20.09
C LYS A 24 -4.37 -13.09 19.89
N VAL A 25 -4.05 -11.99 19.21
CA VAL A 25 -2.66 -11.56 18.99
C VAL A 25 -2.05 -11.01 20.29
N LEU A 26 -2.78 -10.20 21.06
CA LEU A 26 -2.29 -9.70 22.36
C LEU A 26 -1.99 -10.83 23.34
N HIS A 27 -2.83 -11.87 23.39
CA HIS A 27 -2.57 -13.07 24.18
C HIS A 27 -1.29 -13.75 23.71
N ALA A 28 -1.07 -13.90 22.40
CA ALA A 28 0.20 -14.45 21.89
C ALA A 28 1.43 -13.62 22.30
N ILE A 29 1.29 -12.30 22.41
CA ILE A 29 2.37 -11.39 22.80
C ILE A 29 2.70 -11.50 24.30
N TYR A 30 1.69 -11.55 25.17
CA TYR A 30 1.87 -11.36 26.62
C TYR A 30 1.63 -12.62 27.47
N GLU A 31 0.86 -13.59 26.98
CA GLU A 31 0.52 -14.82 27.68
C GLU A 31 1.29 -15.98 27.04
N TYR A 32 2.53 -16.17 27.50
CA TYR A 32 3.46 -17.13 26.94
C TYR A 32 2.99 -18.57 27.22
N GLN A 33 2.39 -19.20 26.20
CA GLN A 33 2.07 -20.63 26.19
C GLN A 33 2.75 -21.25 24.97
N THR A 34 3.37 -22.42 25.17
CA THR A 34 4.17 -23.12 24.14
C THR A 34 3.40 -23.40 22.84
N ASP A 35 2.07 -23.55 22.92
CA ASP A 35 1.22 -23.90 21.78
C ASP A 35 0.53 -22.68 21.13
N THR A 36 0.87 -21.45 21.52
CA THR A 36 0.20 -20.27 20.94
C THR A 36 0.76 -19.99 19.53
N PRO A 37 -0.10 -19.83 18.50
CA PRO A 37 0.35 -19.43 17.18
C PRO A 37 1.14 -18.12 17.22
N LYS A 38 2.22 -18.05 16.44
CA LYS A 38 3.03 -16.82 16.28
C LYS A 38 2.79 -16.12 14.95
N CYS A 39 2.35 -16.85 13.94
CA CYS A 39 2.01 -16.33 12.63
C CYS A 39 0.49 -16.25 12.48
N PHE A 40 -0.02 -15.05 12.20
CA PHE A 40 -1.44 -14.77 12.04
C PHE A 40 -1.71 -14.13 10.69
N PHE A 41 -2.84 -14.46 10.08
CA PHE A 41 -3.33 -13.78 8.88
C PHE A 41 -4.73 -13.23 9.16
N LEU A 42 -4.91 -11.92 9.03
CA LEU A 42 -6.22 -11.29 9.10
C LEU A 42 -6.79 -11.14 7.70
N ASP A 43 -7.68 -12.06 7.36
CA ASP A 43 -8.47 -12.05 6.12
C ASP A 43 -9.71 -11.19 6.32
N GLY A 44 -10.00 -10.34 5.36
CA GLY A 44 -11.24 -9.56 5.38
C GLY A 44 -11.41 -8.77 4.10
N PRO A 45 -12.64 -8.65 3.57
CA PRO A 45 -12.89 -7.82 2.40
C PRO A 45 -12.63 -6.34 2.64
N ALA A 46 -12.76 -5.53 1.59
CA ALA A 46 -12.74 -4.08 1.72
C ALA A 46 -13.85 -3.60 2.68
N GLY A 47 -13.51 -2.64 3.55
CA GLY A 47 -14.49 -2.05 4.48
C GLY A 47 -14.73 -2.82 5.78
N THR A 48 -14.09 -3.98 6.02
CA THR A 48 -14.27 -4.73 7.27
C THR A 48 -13.41 -4.26 8.45
N GLY A 49 -12.71 -3.13 8.29
CA GLY A 49 -11.94 -2.51 9.38
C GLY A 49 -10.59 -3.19 9.71
N LYS A 50 -9.97 -3.92 8.76
CA LYS A 50 -8.62 -4.50 8.92
C LYS A 50 -7.60 -3.49 9.46
N THR A 51 -7.50 -2.32 8.83
CA THR A 51 -6.60 -1.24 9.28
C THR A 51 -6.92 -0.75 10.70
N PHE A 52 -8.19 -0.77 11.09
CA PHE A 52 -8.60 -0.40 12.45
C PHE A 52 -8.12 -1.45 13.48
N VAL A 53 -8.17 -2.74 13.14
CA VAL A 53 -7.57 -3.82 13.95
C VAL A 53 -6.05 -3.63 14.09
N TYR A 54 -5.35 -3.39 12.98
CA TYR A 54 -3.90 -3.15 12.99
C TYR A 54 -3.55 -1.95 13.87
N SER A 55 -4.23 -0.82 13.67
CA SER A 55 -4.02 0.41 14.43
C SER A 55 -4.24 0.19 15.92
N THR A 56 -5.32 -0.50 16.28
CA THR A 56 -5.65 -0.81 17.69
C THR A 56 -4.57 -1.68 18.33
N LEU A 57 -4.10 -2.72 17.63
CA LEU A 57 -3.03 -3.58 18.12
C LEU A 57 -1.71 -2.82 18.30
N LEU A 58 -1.32 -2.01 17.32
CA LEU A 58 -0.12 -1.18 17.38
C LEU A 58 -0.16 -0.23 18.57
N HIS A 59 -1.28 0.46 18.77
CA HIS A 59 -1.48 1.36 19.91
C HIS A 59 -1.45 0.62 21.25
N ALA A 60 -2.05 -0.58 21.33
CA ALA A 60 -2.08 -1.37 22.55
C ALA A 60 -0.68 -1.85 22.98
N VAL A 61 0.16 -2.28 22.03
CA VAL A 61 1.53 -2.73 22.31
C VAL A 61 2.42 -1.55 22.66
N ARG A 62 2.41 -0.48 21.84
CA ARG A 62 3.19 0.74 22.11
C ARG A 62 2.74 1.45 23.39
N GLY A 63 1.46 1.36 23.74
CA GLY A 63 0.89 1.90 24.98
C GLY A 63 1.52 1.30 26.24
N LYS A 64 1.97 0.04 26.17
CA LYS A 64 2.72 -0.65 27.23
C LYS A 64 4.23 -0.37 27.22
N GLY A 65 4.72 0.43 26.27
CA GLY A 65 6.13 0.75 26.10
C GLY A 65 6.94 -0.26 25.28
N ASP A 66 6.27 -1.24 24.68
CA ASP A 66 6.88 -2.25 23.82
C ASP A 66 6.97 -1.79 22.35
N GLU A 67 7.95 -2.32 21.62
CA GLU A 67 8.15 -2.01 20.20
C GLU A 67 7.16 -2.79 19.32
N ALA A 68 6.43 -2.08 18.46
CA ALA A 68 5.49 -2.66 17.50
C ALA A 68 5.71 -2.05 16.11
N ILE A 69 6.01 -2.90 15.14
CA ILE A 69 6.39 -2.46 13.79
C ILE A 69 5.20 -2.59 12.85
N ALA A 70 4.96 -1.52 12.08
CA ALA A 70 3.93 -1.48 11.05
C ALA A 70 4.58 -1.38 9.68
N VAL A 71 4.31 -2.36 8.81
CA VAL A 71 4.74 -2.35 7.42
C VAL A 71 3.56 -2.56 6.47
N ALA A 72 3.74 -2.15 5.22
CA ALA A 72 2.83 -2.53 4.14
C ALA A 72 3.59 -2.86 2.86
N SER A 73 2.91 -3.56 1.94
CA SER A 73 3.47 -3.90 0.63
C SER A 73 3.66 -2.68 -0.29
N THR A 74 2.80 -1.67 -0.17
CA THR A 74 2.85 -0.43 -0.97
C THR A 74 3.10 0.81 -0.10
N GLY A 75 3.63 1.87 -0.71
CA GLY A 75 3.88 3.15 -0.01
C GLY A 75 2.58 3.79 0.49
N ILE A 76 1.53 3.80 -0.33
CA ILE A 76 0.23 4.36 0.01
C ILE A 76 -0.38 3.61 1.21
N ALA A 77 -0.40 2.27 1.18
CA ALA A 77 -0.93 1.48 2.29
C ALA A 77 -0.18 1.75 3.60
N ALA A 78 1.15 1.90 3.53
CA ALA A 78 1.96 2.21 4.70
C ALA A 78 1.58 3.55 5.36
N THR A 79 1.08 4.53 4.59
CA THR A 79 0.67 5.84 5.16
C THR A 79 -0.56 5.77 6.05
N PHE A 80 -1.37 4.71 5.94
CA PHE A 80 -2.55 4.51 6.80
C PHE A 80 -2.21 3.90 8.17
N LEU A 81 -0.97 3.43 8.36
CA LEU A 81 -0.52 2.86 9.62
C LEU A 81 0.33 3.87 10.39
N SER A 82 0.09 3.99 11.69
CA SER A 82 0.90 4.87 12.55
C SER A 82 2.36 4.42 12.57
N GLY A 83 3.28 5.27 12.11
CA GLY A 83 4.70 4.94 11.93
C GLY A 83 4.96 3.95 10.78
N GLY A 84 3.98 3.74 9.90
CA GLY A 84 4.05 2.77 8.81
C GLY A 84 5.09 3.10 7.75
N ARG A 85 5.79 2.06 7.30
CA ARG A 85 6.77 2.12 6.20
C ARG A 85 6.59 0.93 5.26
N THR A 86 7.16 0.98 4.06
CA THR A 86 7.11 -0.20 3.19
C THR A 86 7.96 -1.34 3.78
N ALA A 87 7.52 -2.58 3.62
CA ALA A 87 8.27 -3.76 4.06
C ALA A 87 9.68 -3.78 3.46
N HIS A 88 9.81 -3.43 2.18
CA HIS A 88 11.09 -3.26 1.49
C HIS A 88 12.03 -2.30 2.21
N SER A 89 11.51 -1.18 2.74
CA SER A 89 12.32 -0.15 3.42
C SER A 89 12.80 -0.59 4.81
N ILE A 90 11.94 -1.29 5.56
CA ILE A 90 12.21 -1.77 6.92
C ILE A 90 13.18 -2.95 6.90
N PHE A 91 12.86 -3.98 6.14
CA PHE A 91 13.67 -5.20 6.12
C PHE A 91 14.86 -5.13 5.17
N LYS A 92 14.95 -4.11 4.30
CA LYS A 92 15.96 -4.03 3.22
C LYS A 92 15.85 -5.19 2.25
N ILE A 93 14.62 -5.52 1.86
CA ILE A 93 14.31 -6.56 0.87
C ILE A 93 14.91 -6.12 -0.48
N PRO A 94 15.68 -6.99 -1.17
CA PRO A 94 16.23 -6.66 -2.48
C PRO A 94 15.10 -6.51 -3.51
N LEU A 95 15.31 -5.64 -4.51
CA LEU A 95 14.33 -5.42 -5.59
C LEU A 95 14.20 -6.65 -6.50
N THR A 96 15.31 -7.34 -6.75
CA THR A 96 15.33 -8.60 -7.48
C THR A 96 15.27 -9.75 -6.48
N LEU A 97 14.16 -10.48 -6.48
CA LEU A 97 13.91 -11.59 -5.57
C LEU A 97 13.93 -12.92 -6.31
N ASN A 98 14.51 -13.92 -5.65
CA ASN A 98 14.47 -15.32 -6.04
C ASN A 98 14.32 -16.20 -4.79
N ALA A 99 14.25 -17.52 -4.99
CA ALA A 99 14.02 -18.47 -3.91
C ALA A 99 15.08 -18.42 -2.79
N THR A 100 16.32 -18.00 -3.07
CA THR A 100 17.44 -17.96 -2.12
C THR A 100 17.78 -16.55 -1.64
N SER A 101 17.04 -15.53 -2.07
CA SER A 101 17.26 -14.15 -1.64
C SER A 101 17.21 -13.99 -0.12
N THR A 102 18.06 -13.08 0.37
CA THR A 102 18.11 -12.63 1.76
C THR A 102 17.95 -11.12 1.82
N CYS A 103 17.58 -10.61 2.98
CA CYS A 103 17.46 -9.18 3.21
C CYS A 103 18.84 -8.53 3.44
N ASN A 104 19.04 -7.33 2.90
CA ASN A 104 20.31 -6.59 3.01
C ASN A 104 20.40 -5.75 4.30
N LEU A 105 20.18 -6.40 5.45
CA LEU A 105 20.20 -5.76 6.77
C LEU A 105 21.30 -6.39 7.64
N LYS A 106 22.21 -5.57 8.15
CA LYS A 106 23.36 -6.03 8.95
C LYS A 106 22.94 -6.22 10.42
N PRO A 107 23.34 -7.29 11.13
CA PRO A 107 22.90 -7.55 12.50
C PRO A 107 23.26 -6.48 13.54
N ASN A 108 24.35 -5.74 13.34
CA ASN A 108 24.87 -4.78 14.33
C ASN A 108 24.38 -3.35 14.10
N THR A 109 23.22 -3.15 13.46
CA THR A 109 22.65 -1.82 13.22
C THR A 109 21.49 -1.52 14.16
N SER A 110 21.16 -0.24 14.30
CA SER A 110 19.97 0.21 15.04
C SER A 110 18.68 -0.40 14.49
N GLU A 111 18.58 -0.56 13.17
CA GLU A 111 17.42 -1.19 12.52
C GLU A 111 17.27 -2.66 12.88
N ALA A 112 18.37 -3.41 12.94
CA ALA A 112 18.37 -4.81 13.38
C ALA A 112 17.90 -4.92 14.83
N LYS A 113 18.36 -4.00 15.69
CA LYS A 113 17.93 -3.94 17.09
C LYS A 113 16.43 -3.67 17.20
N ILE A 114 15.87 -2.77 16.40
CA ILE A 114 14.41 -2.51 16.38
C ILE A 114 13.64 -3.79 16.00
N LEU A 115 14.10 -4.56 15.02
CA LEU A 115 13.48 -5.85 14.66
C LEU A 115 13.58 -6.88 15.79
N LEU A 116 14.71 -6.90 16.51
CA LEU A 116 14.93 -7.78 17.67
C LEU A 116 14.08 -7.39 18.88
N ASP A 117 13.88 -6.10 19.12
CA ASP A 117 13.11 -5.59 20.26
C ASP A 117 11.59 -5.66 19.99
N ALA A 118 11.18 -5.69 18.72
CA ALA A 118 9.77 -5.77 18.32
C ALA A 118 9.06 -7.01 18.90
N LYS A 119 7.92 -6.74 19.55
CA LYS A 119 6.96 -7.75 20.04
C LYS A 119 6.02 -8.25 18.96
N VAL A 120 5.70 -7.39 18.00
CA VAL A 120 4.83 -7.74 16.87
C VAL A 120 5.25 -6.96 15.63
N ILE A 121 5.14 -7.63 14.48
CA ILE A 121 5.28 -7.01 13.16
C ILE A 121 3.97 -7.20 12.40
N VAL A 122 3.29 -6.09 12.13
CA VAL A 122 2.07 -6.05 11.34
C VAL A 122 2.42 -5.71 9.90
N TRP A 123 1.94 -6.51 8.93
CA TRP A 123 2.19 -6.32 7.51
C TRP A 123 0.88 -6.27 6.72
N ASP A 124 0.51 -5.07 6.28
CA ASP A 124 -0.70 -4.82 5.48
C ASP A 124 -0.47 -5.00 3.97
N GLU A 125 -1.54 -5.33 3.24
CA GLU A 125 -1.51 -5.70 1.82
C GLU A 125 -0.57 -6.88 1.51
N ALA A 126 -0.45 -7.83 2.43
CA ALA A 126 0.40 -9.01 2.28
C ALA A 126 0.12 -9.84 1.01
N PRO A 127 -1.12 -10.00 0.51
CA PRO A 127 -1.41 -10.72 -0.73
C PRO A 127 -0.69 -10.19 -1.97
N MET A 128 -0.36 -8.89 -2.01
CA MET A 128 0.38 -8.27 -3.12
C MET A 128 1.88 -8.62 -3.10
N THR A 129 2.39 -9.15 -1.99
CA THR A 129 3.82 -9.43 -1.84
C THR A 129 4.18 -10.80 -2.39
N HIS A 130 5.22 -10.85 -3.22
CA HIS A 130 5.77 -12.10 -3.74
C HIS A 130 6.30 -12.98 -2.59
N VAL A 131 6.03 -14.28 -2.63
CA VAL A 131 6.42 -15.25 -1.57
C VAL A 131 7.90 -15.16 -1.17
N HIS A 132 8.81 -15.04 -2.14
CA HIS A 132 10.24 -14.85 -1.89
C HIS A 132 10.60 -13.68 -0.95
N ALA A 133 9.81 -12.61 -0.92
CA ALA A 133 10.02 -11.53 0.06
C ALA A 133 9.78 -12.02 1.49
N PHE A 134 8.70 -12.78 1.72
CA PHE A 134 8.43 -13.39 3.02
C PHE A 134 9.53 -14.38 3.42
N LEU A 135 10.06 -15.17 2.48
CA LEU A 135 11.17 -16.09 2.74
C LEU A 135 12.48 -15.37 3.07
N ALA A 136 12.76 -14.25 2.40
CA ALA A 136 13.92 -13.43 2.71
C ALA A 136 13.82 -12.80 4.11
N VAL A 137 12.62 -12.40 4.51
CA VAL A 137 12.34 -11.87 5.86
C VAL A 137 12.38 -12.98 6.91
N ASP A 138 11.84 -14.16 6.62
CA ASP A 138 11.91 -15.35 7.49
C ASP A 138 13.38 -15.69 7.82
N ARG A 139 14.23 -15.81 6.80
CA ARG A 139 15.68 -16.05 6.97
C ARG A 139 16.35 -14.96 7.80
N LEU A 140 16.08 -13.69 7.47
CA LEU A 140 16.64 -12.57 8.22
C LEU A 140 16.28 -12.67 9.71
N LEU A 141 15.01 -12.88 10.03
CA LEU A 141 14.58 -12.91 11.43
C LEU A 141 15.12 -14.12 12.16
N LYS A 142 15.20 -15.30 11.53
CA LYS A 142 15.88 -16.49 12.09
C LYS A 142 17.35 -16.21 12.39
N ASP A 143 18.05 -15.56 11.46
CA ASP A 143 19.45 -15.19 11.62
C ASP A 143 19.68 -14.18 12.74
N LEU A 144 18.78 -13.21 12.88
CA LEU A 144 18.85 -12.20 13.94
C LEU A 144 18.54 -12.80 15.32
N THR A 145 17.44 -13.56 15.43
CA THR A 145 16.99 -14.10 16.73
C THR A 145 17.68 -15.39 17.13
N LYS A 146 18.42 -16.04 16.22
CA LYS A 146 19.03 -17.36 16.41
C LYS A 146 17.99 -18.42 16.79
N CYS A 147 16.82 -18.35 16.14
CA CYS A 147 15.70 -19.26 16.34
C CYS A 147 15.22 -19.79 14.99
N ASP A 148 15.08 -21.11 14.84
CA ASP A 148 14.68 -21.74 13.56
C ASP A 148 13.16 -21.78 13.34
N GLU A 149 12.36 -21.30 14.30
CA GLU A 149 10.91 -21.15 14.12
C GLU A 149 10.58 -20.17 12.98
N PRO A 150 9.39 -20.27 12.37
CA PRO A 150 8.91 -19.29 11.39
C PRO A 150 9.12 -17.85 11.88
N PHE A 151 9.72 -17.03 11.02
CA PHE A 151 10.10 -15.64 11.28
C PHE A 151 10.93 -15.45 12.55
N GLY A 152 11.79 -16.42 12.88
CA GLY A 152 12.65 -16.37 14.05
C GLY A 152 11.89 -16.34 15.38
N GLY A 153 10.68 -16.93 15.41
CA GLY A 153 9.80 -16.94 16.58
C GLY A 153 9.15 -15.58 16.89
N LYS A 154 9.19 -14.63 15.95
CA LYS A 154 8.50 -13.34 16.08
C LYS A 154 7.00 -13.50 15.83
N ILE A 155 6.23 -12.62 16.46
CA ILE A 155 4.79 -12.55 16.20
C ILE A 155 4.55 -11.72 14.95
N ILE A 156 4.03 -12.38 13.91
CA ILE A 156 3.75 -11.78 12.61
C ILE A 156 2.25 -11.74 12.42
N LEU A 157 1.71 -10.56 12.16
CA LEU A 157 0.33 -10.37 11.72
C LEU A 157 0.34 -9.90 10.27
N LEU A 158 0.14 -10.83 9.34
CA LEU A 158 -0.12 -10.50 7.96
C LEU A 158 -1.58 -10.09 7.79
N GLY A 159 -1.81 -9.19 6.86
CA GLY A 159 -3.11 -8.58 6.63
C GLY A 159 -3.38 -8.37 5.16
N GLY A 160 -4.63 -8.54 4.74
CA GLY A 160 -5.06 -8.18 3.40
C GLY A 160 -6.23 -8.99 2.91
N ASP A 161 -6.43 -8.95 1.60
CA ASP A 161 -7.54 -9.61 0.94
C ASP A 161 -7.07 -10.31 -0.35
N PHE A 162 -7.12 -11.64 -0.37
CA PHE A 162 -6.71 -12.42 -1.55
C PHE A 162 -7.69 -12.30 -2.73
N ARG A 163 -8.86 -11.69 -2.53
CA ARG A 163 -9.80 -11.33 -3.60
C ARG A 163 -9.38 -10.07 -4.36
N GLN A 164 -8.39 -9.34 -3.85
CA GLN A 164 -7.87 -8.11 -4.46
C GLN A 164 -6.65 -8.43 -5.35
N VAL A 165 -5.62 -7.59 -5.27
CA VAL A 165 -4.46 -7.64 -6.15
C VAL A 165 -3.45 -8.66 -5.62
N LEU A 166 -3.06 -9.61 -6.48
CA LEU A 166 -2.01 -10.59 -6.24
C LEU A 166 -0.63 -10.03 -6.66
N PRO A 167 0.49 -10.75 -6.42
CA PRO A 167 1.81 -10.25 -6.78
C PRO A 167 1.93 -9.98 -8.28
N VAL A 168 2.41 -8.78 -8.63
CA VAL A 168 2.63 -8.39 -10.02
C VAL A 168 3.90 -9.06 -10.53
N ILE A 169 3.76 -9.94 -11.52
CA ILE A 169 4.88 -10.61 -12.19
C ILE A 169 5.00 -10.03 -13.60
N LEU A 170 6.07 -9.27 -13.85
CA LEU A 170 6.32 -8.67 -15.16
C LEU A 170 6.37 -9.78 -16.23
N ARG A 171 5.49 -9.66 -17.24
CA ARG A 171 5.34 -10.65 -18.32
C ARG A 171 5.01 -12.07 -17.83
N GLY A 172 4.48 -12.20 -16.61
CA GLY A 172 4.09 -13.47 -16.02
C GLY A 172 2.69 -13.93 -16.47
N SER A 173 2.48 -15.24 -16.44
CA SER A 173 1.15 -15.84 -16.65
C SER A 173 0.30 -15.75 -15.37
N ARG A 174 -1.02 -15.95 -15.50
CA ARG A 174 -1.94 -16.11 -14.35
C ARG A 174 -1.46 -17.20 -13.38
N SER A 175 -0.98 -18.32 -13.91
CA SER A 175 -0.45 -19.43 -13.10
C SER A 175 0.79 -19.01 -12.32
N LEU A 176 1.69 -18.23 -12.93
CA LEU A 176 2.88 -17.74 -12.26
C LEU A 176 2.51 -16.79 -11.12
N THR A 177 1.62 -15.82 -11.35
CA THR A 177 1.09 -14.93 -10.30
C THR A 177 0.51 -15.71 -9.12
N VAL A 178 -0.33 -16.71 -9.38
CA VAL A 178 -0.91 -17.54 -8.32
C VAL A 178 0.18 -18.34 -7.58
N SER A 179 1.16 -18.89 -8.29
CA SER A 179 2.28 -19.63 -7.68
C SER A 179 3.21 -18.75 -6.83
N SER A 180 3.26 -17.45 -7.12
CA SER A 180 4.01 -16.44 -6.37
C SER A 180 3.33 -15.99 -5.09
N CYS A 181 2.06 -16.35 -4.87
CA CYS A 181 1.34 -16.03 -3.64
C CYS A 181 1.83 -16.89 -2.46
N ILE A 182 1.87 -16.31 -1.25
CA ILE A 182 2.24 -17.07 -0.03
C ILE A 182 1.36 -18.30 0.20
N LYS A 183 0.06 -18.26 -0.17
CA LYS A 183 -0.88 -19.40 -0.08
C LYS A 183 -0.43 -20.66 -0.83
N LYS A 184 0.49 -20.54 -1.79
CA LYS A 184 1.03 -21.69 -2.54
C LYS A 184 2.32 -22.25 -1.95
N HIS A 185 2.82 -21.68 -0.86
CA HIS A 185 4.06 -22.08 -0.22
C HIS A 185 3.81 -22.70 1.16
N ARG A 186 4.70 -23.62 1.57
CA ARG A 186 4.61 -24.32 2.87
C ARG A 186 4.43 -23.37 4.05
N LEU A 187 5.13 -22.24 4.05
CA LEU A 187 5.06 -21.22 5.11
C LEU A 187 3.61 -20.79 5.45
N TRP A 188 2.67 -20.89 4.49
CA TRP A 188 1.26 -20.60 4.75
C TRP A 188 0.63 -21.53 5.80
N SER A 189 1.08 -22.79 5.92
CA SER A 189 0.53 -23.71 6.92
C SER A 189 0.82 -23.30 8.36
N ASP A 190 1.81 -22.43 8.56
CA ASP A 190 2.16 -21.90 9.89
C ASP A 190 1.25 -20.73 10.31
N PHE A 191 0.43 -20.20 9.40
CA PHE A 191 -0.45 -19.06 9.66
C PHE A 191 -1.82 -19.46 10.21
N PHE A 192 -2.17 -18.92 11.38
CA PHE A 192 -3.52 -18.96 11.91
C PHE A 192 -4.38 -17.87 11.26
N VAL A 193 -5.40 -18.26 10.49
CA VAL A 193 -6.26 -17.34 9.74
C VAL A 193 -7.44 -16.88 10.59
N MET A 194 -7.59 -15.57 10.75
CA MET A 194 -8.74 -14.91 11.37
C MET A 194 -9.50 -14.16 10.29
N LYS A 195 -10.84 -14.26 10.29
CA LYS A 195 -11.69 -13.65 9.27
C LYS A 195 -12.50 -12.50 9.84
N LEU A 196 -12.57 -11.40 9.10
CA LEU A 196 -13.53 -10.33 9.29
C LEU A 196 -14.54 -10.37 8.15
N THR A 197 -15.82 -10.43 8.47
CA THR A 197 -16.91 -10.58 7.50
C THR A 197 -17.85 -9.38 7.49
N GLU A 198 -18.00 -8.70 8.62
CA GLU A 198 -18.88 -7.53 8.73
C GLU A 198 -18.27 -6.30 8.04
N ASN A 199 -18.98 -5.76 7.03
CA ASN A 199 -18.60 -4.52 6.37
C ASN A 199 -19.07 -3.31 7.20
N MET A 200 -18.12 -2.49 7.65
CA MET A 200 -18.38 -1.30 8.47
C MET A 200 -18.51 -0.01 7.66
N HIS A 201 -18.13 -0.03 6.38
CA HIS A 201 -18.09 1.15 5.52
C HIS A 201 -19.27 1.22 4.54
N ALA A 202 -19.97 0.10 4.30
CA ALA A 202 -21.10 0.07 3.40
C ALA A 202 -22.31 0.74 4.05
N PHE A 203 -22.73 1.88 3.48
CA PHE A 203 -24.04 2.46 3.76
C PHE A 203 -25.15 1.48 3.36
N ASP A 204 -26.34 1.61 3.94
CA ASP A 204 -27.48 0.75 3.61
C ASP A 204 -27.78 0.73 2.10
N SER A 205 -27.58 1.85 1.41
CA SER A 205 -27.73 2.00 -0.05
C SER A 205 -26.66 1.25 -0.87
N ALA A 206 -25.55 0.86 -0.26
CA ALA A 206 -24.41 0.21 -0.94
C ALA A 206 -24.29 -1.30 -0.61
N LYS A 207 -25.21 -1.86 0.19
CA LYS A 207 -25.17 -3.27 0.60
C LYS A 207 -25.27 -4.24 -0.59
N GLU A 208 -26.13 -3.94 -1.55
CA GLU A 208 -26.29 -4.78 -2.76
C GLU A 208 -25.01 -4.78 -3.60
N PHE A 209 -24.41 -3.60 -3.81
CA PHE A 209 -23.14 -3.49 -4.52
C PHE A 209 -21.99 -4.20 -3.79
N ALA A 210 -21.91 -4.05 -2.46
CA ALA A 210 -20.90 -4.72 -1.65
C ALA A 210 -21.06 -6.25 -1.73
N SER A 211 -22.29 -6.77 -1.69
CA SER A 211 -22.60 -8.19 -1.85
C SER A 211 -22.21 -8.70 -3.25
N TRP A 212 -22.56 -7.96 -4.30
CA TRP A 212 -22.16 -8.29 -5.67
C TRP A 212 -20.63 -8.33 -5.83
N LEU A 213 -19.90 -7.34 -5.30
CA LEU A 213 -18.43 -7.33 -5.31
C LEU A 213 -17.83 -8.55 -4.61
N LEU A 214 -18.44 -9.00 -3.51
CA LEU A 214 -18.00 -10.20 -2.80
C LEU A 214 -18.20 -11.45 -3.65
N HIS A 215 -19.37 -11.65 -4.27
CA HIS A 215 -19.61 -12.79 -5.17
C HIS A 215 -18.64 -12.82 -6.35
N VAL A 216 -18.27 -11.64 -6.88
CA VAL A 216 -17.23 -11.52 -7.90
C VAL A 216 -15.87 -11.98 -7.35
N GLY A 217 -15.49 -11.50 -6.16
CA GLY A 217 -14.21 -11.83 -5.52
C GLY A 217 -14.07 -13.31 -5.14
N GLU A 218 -15.15 -13.95 -4.71
CA GLU A 218 -15.18 -15.39 -4.38
C GLU A 218 -15.19 -16.29 -5.64
N GLY A 219 -15.32 -15.69 -6.84
CA GLY A 219 -15.33 -16.41 -8.12
C GLY A 219 -16.67 -17.08 -8.43
N GLU A 220 -17.73 -16.73 -7.72
CA GLU A 220 -19.08 -17.29 -7.90
C GLU A 220 -19.77 -16.78 -9.17
N SER A 221 -19.28 -15.67 -9.73
CA SER A 221 -19.80 -15.07 -10.97
C SER A 221 -19.30 -15.73 -12.26
N GLY A 222 -18.46 -16.77 -12.17
CA GLY A 222 -17.85 -17.43 -13.33
C GLY A 222 -16.81 -16.57 -14.06
N GLU A 223 -16.42 -16.96 -15.28
CA GLU A 223 -15.38 -16.25 -16.06
C GLU A 223 -15.85 -14.92 -16.65
N LYS A 224 -17.17 -14.76 -16.87
CA LYS A 224 -17.77 -13.56 -17.43
C LYS A 224 -18.61 -12.87 -16.38
N ILE A 225 -18.09 -11.77 -15.84
CA ILE A 225 -18.78 -10.96 -14.85
C ILE A 225 -19.81 -10.08 -15.56
N GLN A 226 -21.09 -10.24 -15.20
CA GLN A 226 -22.12 -9.28 -15.61
C GLN A 226 -22.05 -8.06 -14.69
N LEU A 227 -21.77 -6.89 -15.27
CA LEU A 227 -21.78 -5.64 -14.54
C LEU A 227 -23.23 -5.19 -14.29
N PRO A 228 -23.59 -4.80 -13.05
CA PRO A 228 -24.89 -4.24 -12.75
C PRO A 228 -25.18 -2.95 -13.53
N PRO A 229 -26.45 -2.61 -13.78
CA PRO A 229 -26.82 -1.40 -14.52
C PRO A 229 -26.22 -0.11 -13.94
N PHE A 230 -26.11 0.00 -12.62
CA PHE A 230 -25.53 1.17 -11.96
C PHE A 230 -24.02 1.36 -12.19
N CYS A 231 -23.32 0.36 -12.75
CA CYS A 231 -21.93 0.50 -13.19
C CYS A 231 -21.80 1.21 -14.55
N TYR A 232 -22.91 1.45 -15.25
CA TYR A 232 -22.95 2.16 -16.53
C TYR A 232 -23.51 3.57 -16.32
N PRO A 233 -22.65 4.58 -16.11
CA PRO A 233 -23.12 5.94 -15.99
C PRO A 233 -23.73 6.45 -17.30
N GLU A 234 -24.69 7.36 -17.22
CA GLU A 234 -25.27 8.01 -18.40
C GLU A 234 -24.19 8.78 -19.20
N ILE A 235 -23.28 9.44 -18.48
CA ILE A 235 -22.11 10.11 -19.05
C ILE A 235 -20.93 9.13 -19.04
N GLN A 236 -20.50 8.70 -20.23
CA GLN A 236 -19.41 7.73 -20.43
C GLN A 236 -18.00 8.36 -20.41
N ASP A 237 -17.90 9.65 -20.11
CA ASP A 237 -16.62 10.34 -19.93
C ASP A 237 -16.39 10.63 -18.43
N PRO A 238 -15.44 9.97 -17.75
CA PRO A 238 -15.25 10.10 -16.32
C PRO A 238 -14.85 11.52 -15.90
N VAL A 239 -14.20 12.28 -16.81
CA VAL A 239 -13.84 13.67 -16.52
C VAL A 239 -15.09 14.54 -16.54
N GLN A 240 -15.94 14.39 -17.55
CA GLN A 240 -17.21 15.12 -17.59
C GLN A 240 -18.13 14.68 -16.44
N GLN A 241 -18.24 13.38 -16.19
CA GLN A 241 -19.11 12.85 -15.14
C GLN A 241 -18.79 13.42 -13.75
N LEU A 242 -17.51 13.60 -13.42
CA LEU A 242 -17.09 14.11 -12.10
C LEU A 242 -16.96 15.62 -12.05
N PHE A 243 -16.57 16.26 -13.17
CA PHE A 243 -16.16 17.66 -13.19
C PHE A 243 -17.01 18.57 -14.10
N SER A 244 -18.06 18.07 -14.77
CA SER A 244 -18.93 18.92 -15.64
C SER A 244 -19.59 20.05 -14.87
N ASP A 245 -19.98 19.77 -13.62
CA ASP A 245 -20.74 20.70 -12.78
C ASP A 245 -19.82 21.53 -11.89
N ILE A 246 -18.51 21.29 -11.97
CA ILE A 246 -17.49 22.01 -11.21
C ILE A 246 -17.04 23.20 -12.03
N ASP A 247 -17.42 24.41 -11.59
CA ASP A 247 -16.75 25.62 -12.08
C ASP A 247 -15.35 25.67 -11.50
N PHE A 248 -14.39 25.19 -12.29
CA PHE A 248 -12.99 25.18 -11.92
C PHE A 248 -12.46 26.59 -11.58
N LYS A 249 -13.08 27.68 -12.03
CA LYS A 249 -12.66 29.05 -11.65
C LYS A 249 -12.95 29.38 -10.19
N THR A 250 -13.97 28.76 -9.61
CA THR A 250 -14.40 28.99 -8.22
C THR A 250 -14.16 27.78 -7.32
N VAL A 251 -13.76 26.63 -7.89
CA VAL A 251 -13.58 25.40 -7.13
C VAL A 251 -12.53 25.56 -6.04
N THR A 252 -12.92 25.22 -4.82
CA THR A 252 -12.04 25.17 -3.67
C THR A 252 -11.30 23.83 -3.64
N PRO A 253 -10.06 23.79 -3.13
CA PRO A 253 -9.36 22.53 -2.91
C PRO A 253 -10.16 21.51 -2.07
N GLU A 254 -11.04 22.00 -1.20
CA GLU A 254 -11.97 21.21 -0.39
C GLU A 254 -13.10 20.55 -1.22
N GLU A 255 -13.59 21.18 -2.29
CA GLU A 255 -14.58 20.59 -3.20
C GLU A 255 -13.99 19.49 -4.08
N LEU A 256 -12.69 19.59 -4.39
CA LEU A 256 -11.94 18.51 -5.05
C LEU A 256 -11.58 17.36 -4.08
N LYS A 257 -11.78 17.55 -2.78
CA LYS A 257 -11.44 16.56 -1.75
C LYS A 257 -12.52 15.49 -1.69
N GLY A 258 -12.17 14.28 -2.12
CA GLY A 258 -13.05 13.10 -2.04
C GLY A 258 -13.44 12.51 -3.37
N GLN A 259 -13.11 13.17 -4.48
CA GLN A 259 -13.26 12.61 -5.83
C GLN A 259 -11.97 11.92 -6.27
N ALA A 260 -12.11 10.76 -6.92
CA ALA A 260 -10.98 10.05 -7.51
C ALA A 260 -11.45 9.30 -8.76
N ILE A 261 -10.63 9.38 -9.82
CA ILE A 261 -10.77 8.52 -10.98
C ILE A 261 -9.73 7.40 -10.86
N LEU A 262 -10.19 6.17 -10.97
CA LEU A 262 -9.33 4.99 -10.99
C LEU A 262 -9.30 4.42 -12.40
N THR A 263 -8.09 4.10 -12.88
CA THR A 263 -7.86 3.50 -14.20
C THR A 263 -7.03 2.24 -14.09
N VAL A 264 -7.13 1.37 -15.08
CA VAL A 264 -6.41 0.10 -15.11
C VAL A 264 -4.93 0.24 -15.52
N THR A 265 -4.57 1.31 -16.23
CA THR A 265 -3.19 1.59 -16.63
C THR A 265 -2.73 2.98 -16.17
N ASN A 266 -1.42 3.10 -15.95
CA ASN A 266 -0.77 4.38 -15.63
C ASN A 266 -0.88 5.36 -16.80
N ASP A 267 -0.77 4.89 -18.04
CA ASP A 267 -0.87 5.75 -19.23
C ASP A 267 -2.25 6.42 -19.33
N LEU A 268 -3.33 5.65 -19.12
CA LEU A 268 -4.68 6.21 -19.08
C LEU A 268 -4.86 7.14 -17.88
N SER A 269 -4.26 6.81 -16.73
CA SER A 269 -4.27 7.70 -15.55
C SER A 269 -3.62 9.05 -15.89
N MET A 270 -2.46 9.05 -16.54
CA MET A 270 -1.76 10.26 -16.97
C MET A 270 -2.57 11.06 -17.97
N GLN A 271 -3.19 10.41 -18.96
CA GLN A 271 -4.06 11.07 -19.93
C GLN A 271 -5.25 11.76 -19.25
N ILE A 272 -5.94 11.07 -18.34
CA ILE A 272 -7.06 11.64 -17.59
C ILE A 272 -6.60 12.80 -16.70
N ASN A 273 -5.48 12.64 -15.98
CA ASN A 273 -4.93 13.70 -15.15
C ASN A 273 -4.60 14.97 -15.97
N ASN A 274 -4.05 14.81 -17.18
CA ASN A 274 -3.80 15.93 -18.08
C ASN A 274 -5.10 16.59 -18.57
N ARG A 275 -6.13 15.80 -18.89
CA ARG A 275 -7.46 16.34 -19.26
C ARG A 275 -8.09 17.13 -18.12
N VAL A 276 -8.00 16.64 -16.88
CA VAL A 276 -8.47 17.37 -15.69
C VAL A 276 -7.67 18.67 -15.52
N LEU A 277 -6.34 18.62 -15.70
CA LEU A 277 -5.48 19.79 -15.61
C LEU A 277 -5.84 20.87 -16.65
N GLU A 278 -6.23 20.47 -17.86
CA GLU A 278 -6.70 21.38 -18.92
C GLU A 278 -7.95 22.15 -18.51
N CYS A 279 -8.84 21.53 -17.74
CA CYS A 279 -10.05 22.17 -17.20
C CYS A 279 -9.77 23.12 -16.01
N MET A 280 -8.66 22.94 -15.27
CA MET A 280 -8.33 23.80 -14.11
C MET A 280 -7.93 25.22 -14.53
N PRO A 281 -8.27 26.26 -13.74
CA PRO A 281 -7.87 27.65 -14.01
C PRO A 281 -6.37 27.85 -13.77
N GLY A 282 -5.88 29.00 -14.20
CA GLY A 282 -4.51 29.42 -13.95
C GLY A 282 -3.52 28.96 -15.01
N ASN A 283 -2.34 29.56 -14.95
CA ASN A 283 -1.28 29.32 -15.91
C ASN A 283 -0.59 27.99 -15.62
N GLU A 284 -0.43 27.19 -16.67
CA GLU A 284 0.35 25.97 -16.61
C GLU A 284 1.85 26.27 -16.51
N VAL A 285 2.54 25.47 -15.70
CA VAL A 285 4.01 25.39 -15.67
C VAL A 285 4.40 23.96 -16.03
N ILE A 286 5.37 23.84 -16.94
CA ILE A 286 5.91 22.56 -17.38
C ILE A 286 7.33 22.41 -16.81
N TYR A 287 7.56 21.32 -16.07
CA TYR A 287 8.88 20.90 -15.64
C TYR A 287 9.34 19.76 -16.55
N GLU A 288 10.47 19.95 -17.22
CA GLU A 288 11.07 18.96 -18.12
C GLU A 288 12.21 18.22 -17.43
N SER A 289 12.27 16.89 -17.53
CA SER A 289 13.41 16.11 -17.06
C SER A 289 14.63 16.33 -17.95
N ILE A 290 15.81 16.09 -17.38
CA ILE A 290 17.08 16.04 -18.12
C ILE A 290 17.60 14.62 -17.99
N ASP A 291 17.44 13.84 -19.06
CA ASP A 291 17.76 12.43 -19.07
C ASP A 291 19.04 12.19 -19.87
N ASN A 292 19.96 11.40 -19.33
CA ASN A 292 21.23 11.08 -19.96
C ASN A 292 21.54 9.59 -19.81
N ILE A 293 22.14 9.01 -20.84
CA ILE A 293 22.63 7.63 -20.82
C ILE A 293 23.92 7.59 -20.02
N VAL A 294 23.98 6.69 -19.05
CA VAL A 294 25.20 6.38 -18.31
C VAL A 294 25.74 5.06 -18.85
N SER A 295 26.43 5.10 -19.99
CA SER A 295 27.12 3.97 -20.60
C SER A 295 28.52 4.37 -21.03
N ASN A 296 29.45 3.41 -20.96
CA ASN A 296 30.79 3.57 -21.50
C ASN A 296 30.89 3.11 -22.96
N ASP A 297 29.81 2.57 -23.52
CA ASP A 297 29.74 2.15 -24.92
C ASP A 297 29.24 3.31 -25.81
N PRO A 298 30.06 3.80 -26.75
CA PRO A 298 29.65 4.83 -27.69
C PRO A 298 28.45 4.42 -28.58
N GLN A 299 28.22 3.11 -28.78
CA GLN A 299 27.08 2.62 -29.56
C GLN A 299 25.74 2.83 -28.86
N ASP A 300 25.70 2.82 -27.52
CA ASP A 300 24.47 3.05 -26.76
C ASP A 300 23.95 4.48 -26.96
N HIS A 301 24.85 5.47 -27.06
CA HIS A 301 24.48 6.85 -27.36
C HIS A 301 23.91 7.05 -28.77
N LEU A 302 24.21 6.14 -29.70
CA LEU A 302 23.63 6.13 -31.05
C LEU A 302 22.32 5.32 -31.11
N ALA A 303 22.17 4.31 -30.25
CA ALA A 303 21.02 3.42 -30.22
C ALA A 303 19.80 4.03 -29.49
N TYR A 304 20.03 4.90 -28.51
CA TYR A 304 18.97 5.52 -27.71
C TYR A 304 18.96 7.04 -27.93
N THR A 305 18.02 7.52 -28.73
CA THR A 305 17.87 8.95 -28.99
C THR A 305 17.25 9.68 -27.80
N GLU A 306 17.41 11.02 -27.76
CA GLU A 306 16.79 11.85 -26.72
C GLU A 306 15.25 11.72 -26.74
N GLU A 307 14.63 11.62 -27.93
CA GLU A 307 13.19 11.40 -28.04
C GLU A 307 12.76 10.06 -27.46
N PHE A 308 13.59 9.02 -27.63
CA PHE A 308 13.34 7.73 -26.99
C PHE A 308 13.40 7.84 -25.47
N LEU A 309 14.42 8.50 -24.92
CA LEU A 309 14.56 8.72 -23.47
C LEU A 309 13.37 9.50 -22.91
N ASN A 310 12.98 10.59 -23.59
CA ASN A 310 11.86 11.46 -23.21
C ASN A 310 10.50 10.74 -23.30
N SER A 311 10.41 9.62 -24.02
CA SER A 311 9.21 8.77 -24.07
C SER A 311 9.08 7.82 -22.87
N LEU A 312 10.17 7.59 -22.14
CA LEU A 312 10.18 6.66 -21.01
C LEU A 312 9.48 7.28 -19.80
N THR A 313 8.68 6.49 -19.11
CA THR A 313 8.16 6.84 -17.77
C THR A 313 8.45 5.68 -16.81
N PRO A 314 9.71 5.56 -16.33
CA PRO A 314 10.09 4.47 -15.44
C PRO A 314 9.27 4.45 -14.16
N THR A 315 9.03 3.25 -13.61
CA THR A 315 8.30 3.09 -12.35
C THR A 315 8.95 3.91 -11.23
N GLY A 316 8.15 4.75 -10.56
CA GLY A 316 8.61 5.60 -9.46
C GLY A 316 9.25 6.92 -9.90
N MET A 317 9.22 7.24 -11.19
CA MET A 317 9.63 8.54 -11.73
C MET A 317 8.42 9.28 -12.34
N PRO A 318 8.41 10.62 -12.32
CA PRO A 318 7.43 11.39 -13.08
C PRO A 318 7.70 11.26 -14.59
N PRO A 319 6.71 11.57 -15.45
CA PRO A 319 6.94 11.67 -16.89
C PRO A 319 7.94 12.79 -17.22
N HIS A 320 8.57 12.71 -18.39
CA HIS A 320 9.53 13.73 -18.87
C HIS A 320 8.94 15.14 -18.82
N LYS A 321 7.70 15.33 -19.28
CA LYS A 321 6.96 16.60 -19.15
C LYS A 321 5.95 16.53 -18.02
N LEU A 322 6.32 17.11 -16.87
CA LEU A 322 5.42 17.24 -15.73
C LEU A 322 4.70 18.59 -15.79
N ARG A 323 3.43 18.55 -16.24
CA ARG A 323 2.53 19.70 -16.33
C ARG A 323 1.84 19.93 -14.97
N LEU A 324 1.85 21.16 -14.46
CA LEU A 324 1.24 21.52 -13.17
C LEU A 324 0.57 22.89 -13.20
N LYS A 325 -0.44 23.07 -12.35
CA LYS A 325 -1.08 24.37 -12.04
C LYS A 325 -1.21 24.54 -10.52
N PRO A 326 -1.25 25.78 -9.99
CA PRO A 326 -1.64 26.00 -8.59
C PRO A 326 -3.01 25.37 -8.30
N GLY A 327 -3.16 24.72 -7.15
CA GLY A 327 -4.38 24.00 -6.75
C GLY A 327 -4.42 22.53 -7.18
N THR A 328 -3.53 22.06 -8.06
CA THR A 328 -3.51 20.65 -8.49
C THR A 328 -3.09 19.72 -7.33
N ASN A 329 -3.76 18.56 -7.25
CA ASN A 329 -3.37 17.47 -6.37
C ASN A 329 -2.17 16.70 -6.97
N ILE A 330 -1.09 16.54 -6.20
CA ILE A 330 0.11 15.80 -6.57
C ILE A 330 0.40 14.68 -5.56
N MET A 331 1.16 13.67 -5.99
CA MET A 331 1.60 12.56 -5.14
C MET A 331 3.12 12.46 -5.13
N LEU A 332 3.71 12.28 -3.95
CA LEU A 332 5.14 11.98 -3.84
C LEU A 332 5.42 10.55 -4.33
N LEU A 333 6.36 10.40 -5.26
CA LEU A 333 6.79 9.08 -5.78
C LEU A 333 8.00 8.50 -5.02
N ARG A 334 8.59 9.27 -4.09
CA ARG A 334 9.77 8.88 -3.30
C ARG A 334 9.67 9.39 -1.86
N ASN A 335 10.42 8.76 -0.97
CA ASN A 335 10.54 9.18 0.42
C ASN A 335 11.42 10.45 0.50
N LEU A 336 10.88 11.54 1.04
CA LEU A 336 11.61 12.80 1.24
C LEU A 336 11.94 13.04 2.71
N ALA A 337 10.94 12.94 3.58
CA ALA A 337 11.11 13.11 5.02
C ALA A 337 10.11 12.21 5.78
N PRO A 338 10.41 10.90 5.92
CA PRO A 338 9.51 9.95 6.58
C PRO A 338 9.15 10.34 8.01
N SER A 339 10.07 10.94 8.77
CA SER A 339 9.82 11.43 10.13
C SER A 339 8.77 12.55 10.19
N LYS A 340 8.52 13.24 9.07
CA LYS A 340 7.48 14.26 8.92
C LYS A 340 6.26 13.75 8.15
N GLY A 341 6.20 12.44 7.87
CA GLY A 341 5.12 11.81 7.10
C GLY A 341 5.13 12.14 5.60
N LEU A 342 6.28 12.55 5.04
CA LEU A 342 6.48 12.78 3.60
C LEU A 342 7.14 11.55 2.97
N CYS A 343 6.32 10.56 2.63
CA CYS A 343 6.71 9.27 2.08
C CYS A 343 6.19 9.10 0.65
N ASN A 344 6.66 8.07 -0.05
CA ASN A 344 6.03 7.63 -1.30
C ASN A 344 4.52 7.36 -1.07
N GLY A 345 3.66 7.96 -1.88
CA GLY A 345 2.20 7.90 -1.77
C GLY A 345 1.56 9.10 -1.08
N THR A 346 2.33 9.98 -0.42
CA THR A 346 1.78 11.17 0.24
C THR A 346 1.17 12.12 -0.79
N ARG A 347 -0.10 12.51 -0.58
CA ARG A 347 -0.84 13.46 -1.42
C ARG A 347 -0.67 14.89 -0.91
N LEU A 348 -0.42 15.83 -1.81
CA LEU A 348 -0.21 17.25 -1.53
C LEU A 348 -1.00 18.11 -2.52
N ILE A 349 -1.26 19.36 -2.16
CA ILE A 349 -1.91 20.36 -3.01
C ILE A 349 -0.88 21.42 -3.37
N VAL A 350 -0.69 21.67 -4.66
CA VAL A 350 0.23 22.70 -5.15
C VAL A 350 -0.28 24.08 -4.71
N ILE A 351 0.58 24.86 -4.06
CA ILE A 351 0.31 26.26 -3.67
C ILE A 351 0.97 27.21 -4.65
N GLN A 352 2.23 26.96 -4.98
CA GLN A 352 3.03 27.84 -5.83
C GLN A 352 4.03 27.04 -6.66
N LEU A 353 4.23 27.48 -7.90
CA LEU A 353 5.16 26.91 -8.86
C LEU A 353 6.26 27.94 -9.14
N GLN A 354 7.51 27.60 -8.84
CA GLN A 354 8.70 28.39 -9.15
C GLN A 354 9.58 27.61 -10.12
N LYS A 355 10.57 28.27 -10.74
CA LYS A 355 11.41 27.70 -11.80
C LYS A 355 11.93 26.28 -11.49
N ASN A 356 12.42 26.03 -10.27
CA ASN A 356 12.99 24.74 -9.86
C ASN A 356 12.39 24.21 -8.55
N VAL A 357 11.29 24.80 -8.07
CA VAL A 357 10.70 24.49 -6.76
C VAL A 357 9.20 24.43 -6.86
N ILE A 358 8.61 23.32 -6.39
CA ILE A 358 7.17 23.16 -6.21
C ILE A 358 6.87 23.32 -4.72
N VAL A 359 6.08 24.34 -4.38
CA VAL A 359 5.60 24.56 -3.01
C VAL A 359 4.21 23.93 -2.90
N ALA A 360 4.06 22.98 -1.99
CA ALA A 360 2.81 22.26 -1.78
C ALA A 360 2.52 22.05 -0.29
N LYS A 361 1.23 21.98 0.06
CA LYS A 361 0.77 21.66 1.42
C LYS A 361 0.15 20.27 1.47
N LYS A 362 0.23 19.61 2.62
CA LYS A 362 -0.46 18.34 2.85
C LYS A 362 -1.97 18.57 2.83
N ASN A 363 -2.69 17.69 2.12
CA ASN A 363 -4.17 17.68 2.09
C ASN A 363 -4.74 17.21 3.43
#